data_AF-A0A5A5RWJ4-F1
#
_entry.id   AF-A0A5A5RWJ4-F1
#
_cell.length_a   1.000
_cell.length_b   1.000
_cell.length_c   1.000
_cell.angle_alpha   90.00
_cell.angle_beta   90.00
_cell.angle_gamma   90.00
#
_symmetry.space_group_name_H-M   'P 1'
#
loop_
_entity.id
_entity.type
_entity.pdbx_description
1 polymer ?
#
loop_
_entity_poly.entity_id
_entity_poly.type
_entity_poly.pdbx_seq_one_letter_code
_entity_poly.pdbx_strand_id
1 'polypeptide(L)'
;MNKISKSKLSQLYSSDEIAEIWNANQHLAVIEHPQKGLISPNQYRIMAKEKPCPFCGKKMKHGEEFKTSSQSEAIKRGYEYNNSQGEKVINQINQIFFHPNYVTIDHIINKARCPEKMFDFDNLQLVCWQCNQAKSDDNAYELRHTYEYLSSLVDQTAIRYPLLEKTNDLAKFNKL
;
A
#
# COMPACT_ATOMS: atom_id res chain seq x y z
N MET A 1 12.64 4.96 -26.05
CA MET A 1 12.21 4.88 -24.63
C MET A 1 10.84 5.50 -24.52
N ASN A 2 9.81 4.71 -24.21
CA ASN A 2 8.42 5.21 -24.14
C ASN A 2 8.19 5.89 -22.78
N LYS A 3 8.58 7.17 -22.68
CA LYS A 3 8.15 8.02 -21.57
C LYS A 3 6.68 8.37 -21.80
N ILE A 4 5.79 7.94 -20.92
CA ILE A 4 4.37 8.31 -21.01
C ILE A 4 4.26 9.82 -20.82
N SER A 5 3.53 10.48 -21.72
CA SER A 5 3.38 11.94 -21.67
C SER A 5 2.42 12.34 -20.56
N LYS A 6 2.90 13.07 -19.54
CA LYS A 6 2.06 13.60 -18.46
C LYS A 6 0.89 14.44 -18.97
N SER A 7 1.12 15.24 -20.02
CA SER A 7 0.07 16.06 -20.66
C SER A 7 -1.05 15.24 -21.31
N LYS A 8 -0.74 14.01 -21.77
CA LYS A 8 -1.76 13.10 -22.30
C LYS A 8 -2.55 12.45 -21.16
N LEU A 9 -1.88 12.11 -20.05
CA LEU A 9 -2.53 11.56 -18.88
C LEU A 9 -3.46 12.59 -18.21
N SER A 10 -3.07 13.85 -18.12
CA SER A 10 -3.91 14.92 -17.52
C SER A 10 -5.22 15.19 -18.30
N GLN A 11 -5.36 14.63 -19.50
CA GLN A 11 -6.56 14.74 -20.34
C GLN A 11 -7.50 13.53 -20.19
N LEU A 12 -7.17 12.57 -19.32
CA LEU A 12 -8.03 11.42 -19.04
C LEU A 12 -9.11 11.83 -18.03
N TYR A 13 -10.37 11.64 -18.41
CA TYR A 13 -11.52 12.00 -17.58
C TYR A 13 -12.35 10.79 -17.13
N SER A 14 -12.18 9.63 -17.76
CA SER A 14 -12.92 8.41 -17.41
C SER A 14 -12.07 7.43 -16.60
N SER A 15 -12.68 6.78 -15.62
CA SER A 15 -12.04 5.73 -14.82
C SER A 15 -11.59 4.55 -15.67
N ASP A 16 -12.32 4.25 -16.74
CA ASP A 16 -12.09 3.09 -17.59
C ASP A 16 -10.85 3.29 -18.48
N GLU A 17 -10.68 4.47 -19.09
CA GLU A 17 -9.47 4.80 -19.86
C GLU A 17 -8.23 4.82 -18.94
N ILE A 18 -8.39 5.34 -17.72
CA ILE A 18 -7.33 5.37 -16.70
C ILE A 18 -6.92 3.92 -16.33
N ALA A 19 -7.90 3.05 -16.13
CA ALA A 19 -7.66 1.64 -15.83
C ALA A 19 -7.02 0.90 -17.02
N GLU A 20 -7.47 1.17 -18.24
CA GLU A 20 -6.92 0.60 -19.47
C GLU A 20 -5.44 0.95 -19.62
N ILE A 21 -5.10 2.23 -19.49
CA ILE A 21 -3.71 2.71 -19.57
C ILE A 21 -2.86 2.11 -18.46
N TRP A 22 -3.35 2.06 -17.22
CA TRP A 22 -2.65 1.40 -16.14
C TRP A 22 -2.37 -0.07 -16.47
N ASN A 23 -3.37 -0.81 -16.94
CA ASN A 23 -3.27 -2.24 -17.25
C ASN A 23 -2.36 -2.52 -18.45
N ALA A 24 -2.42 -1.71 -19.51
CA ALA A 24 -1.58 -1.85 -20.70
C ALA A 24 -0.08 -1.66 -20.39
N ASN A 25 0.26 -0.94 -19.33
CA ASN A 25 1.63 -0.57 -19.00
C ASN A 25 2.25 -1.40 -17.86
N GLN A 26 1.61 -2.49 -17.40
CA GLN A 26 2.12 -3.29 -16.28
C GLN A 26 3.54 -3.87 -16.49
N HIS A 27 3.93 -4.10 -17.75
CA HIS A 27 5.24 -4.64 -18.13
C HIS A 27 6.17 -3.61 -18.77
N LEU A 28 5.71 -2.38 -19.00
CA LEU A 28 6.49 -1.34 -19.65
C LEU A 28 7.26 -0.52 -18.61
N ALA A 29 8.49 -0.11 -18.94
CA ALA A 29 9.35 0.65 -18.03
C ALA A 29 8.91 2.13 -18.00
N VAL A 30 7.95 2.44 -17.13
CA VAL A 30 7.24 3.73 -17.09
C VAL A 30 7.37 4.47 -15.76
N ILE A 31 7.95 3.81 -14.74
CA ILE A 31 8.21 4.41 -13.42
C ILE A 31 9.69 4.77 -13.35
N GLU A 32 10.00 6.05 -13.13
CA GLU A 32 11.38 6.52 -12.93
C GLU A 32 11.81 6.31 -11.46
N HIS A 33 12.48 5.20 -11.17
CA HIS A 33 12.92 4.85 -9.81
C HIS A 33 14.29 5.47 -9.49
N PRO A 34 14.48 6.16 -8.36
CA PRO A 34 15.69 6.96 -8.07
C PRO A 34 16.99 6.15 -8.10
N GLN A 35 16.95 4.87 -7.71
CA GLN A 35 18.13 3.99 -7.67
C GLN A 35 18.21 2.98 -8.81
N LYS A 36 17.14 2.79 -9.59
CA LYS A 36 17.02 1.70 -10.57
C LYS A 36 16.76 2.20 -12.00
N GLY A 37 16.58 3.51 -12.16
CA GLY A 37 16.14 4.10 -13.42
C GLY A 37 14.72 3.69 -13.75
N LEU A 38 14.39 3.63 -15.04
CA LEU A 38 13.08 3.22 -15.52
C LEU A 38 12.80 1.74 -15.24
N ILE A 39 11.73 1.49 -14.49
CA ILE A 39 11.22 0.15 -14.16
C ILE A 39 9.73 0.05 -14.49
N SER A 40 9.24 -1.18 -14.64
CA SER A 40 7.82 -1.47 -14.81
C SER A 40 7.08 -1.61 -13.48
N PRO A 41 5.74 -1.42 -13.45
CA PRO A 41 4.93 -1.74 -12.28
C PRO A 41 5.16 -3.17 -11.76
N ASN A 42 5.31 -4.16 -12.64
CA ASN A 42 5.61 -5.53 -12.22
C ASN A 42 7.00 -5.66 -11.58
N GLN A 43 8.03 -5.04 -12.16
CA GLN A 43 9.36 -4.98 -11.53
C GLN A 43 9.29 -4.32 -10.15
N TYR A 44 8.50 -3.26 -10.00
CA TYR A 44 8.31 -2.57 -8.74
C TYR A 44 7.65 -3.47 -7.68
N ARG A 45 6.64 -4.27 -8.04
CA ARG A 45 6.06 -5.28 -7.13
C ARG A 45 7.07 -6.35 -6.71
N ILE A 46 7.88 -6.85 -7.65
CA ILE A 46 8.91 -7.85 -7.37
C ILE A 46 9.91 -7.33 -6.32
N MET A 47 10.30 -6.06 -6.40
CA MET A 47 11.19 -5.41 -5.43
C MET A 47 10.62 -5.35 -4.00
N ALA A 48 9.32 -5.57 -3.83
CA ALA A 48 8.63 -5.59 -2.55
C ALA A 48 8.47 -7.01 -1.96
N LYS A 49 8.82 -8.06 -2.71
CA LYS A 49 8.73 -9.45 -2.24
C LYS A 49 9.52 -9.62 -0.95
N GLU A 50 8.89 -10.24 0.05
CA GLU A 50 9.40 -10.46 1.41
C GLU A 50 9.71 -9.20 2.24
N LYS A 51 9.48 -7.99 1.71
CA LYS A 51 9.56 -6.76 2.51
C LYS A 51 8.32 -6.60 3.39
N PRO A 52 8.45 -6.01 4.58
CA PRO A 52 7.29 -5.75 5.44
C PRO A 52 6.35 -4.74 4.79
N CYS A 53 5.04 -4.97 4.89
CA CYS A 53 4.02 -4.00 4.57
C CYS A 53 4.15 -2.78 5.50
N PRO A 54 4.07 -1.53 5.00
CA PRO A 54 4.22 -0.34 5.83
C PRO A 54 3.15 -0.20 6.92
N PHE A 55 1.99 -0.86 6.75
CA PHE A 55 0.91 -0.82 7.72
C PHE A 55 0.95 -2.02 8.67
N CYS A 56 0.72 -3.23 8.19
CA CYS A 56 0.63 -4.39 9.09
C CYS A 56 1.98 -5.05 9.46
N GLY A 57 3.11 -4.59 8.92
CA GLY A 57 4.44 -5.17 9.16
C GLY A 57 4.67 -6.59 8.61
N LYS A 58 3.63 -7.27 8.12
CA LYS A 58 3.73 -8.62 7.55
C LYS A 58 4.51 -8.61 6.24
N LYS A 59 5.30 -9.66 6.00
CA LYS A 59 6.06 -9.82 4.75
C LYS A 59 5.11 -9.93 3.56
N MET A 60 5.30 -9.05 2.58
CA MET A 60 4.51 -9.05 1.36
C MET A 60 4.92 -10.20 0.44
N LYS A 61 3.94 -10.73 -0.29
CA LYS A 61 4.05 -11.93 -1.14
C LYS A 61 3.85 -11.58 -2.61
N HIS A 62 4.63 -12.17 -3.49
CA HIS A 62 4.53 -11.93 -4.92
C HIS A 62 5.02 -13.14 -5.71
N GLY A 63 4.29 -13.49 -6.78
CA GLY A 63 4.56 -14.67 -7.62
C GLY A 63 3.30 -15.51 -7.85
N GLU A 64 3.38 -16.42 -8.83
CA GLU A 64 2.29 -17.34 -9.20
C GLU A 64 1.87 -18.23 -8.04
N GLU A 65 2.80 -18.57 -7.14
CA GLU A 65 2.55 -19.40 -5.96
C GLU A 65 1.59 -18.77 -4.94
N PHE A 66 1.39 -17.45 -5.02
CA PHE A 66 0.54 -16.67 -4.11
C PHE A 66 -0.80 -16.24 -4.74
N LYS A 67 -1.17 -16.86 -5.87
CA LYS A 67 -2.49 -16.71 -6.48
C LYS A 67 -3.01 -18.05 -7.03
N THR A 68 -4.31 -18.12 -7.26
CA THR A 68 -4.98 -19.32 -7.80
C THR A 68 -6.28 -18.95 -8.49
N SER A 69 -6.71 -19.71 -9.48
CA SER A 69 -8.02 -19.54 -10.14
C SER A 69 -9.16 -20.32 -9.46
N SER A 70 -8.84 -21.09 -8.41
CA SER A 70 -9.82 -21.90 -7.68
C SER A 70 -10.06 -21.33 -6.28
N GLN A 71 -11.32 -21.00 -5.98
CA GLN A 71 -11.71 -20.52 -4.65
C GLN A 71 -11.48 -21.58 -3.57
N SER A 72 -11.77 -22.85 -3.86
CA SER A 72 -11.56 -23.94 -2.89
C SER A 72 -10.08 -24.12 -2.56
N GLU A 73 -9.20 -23.97 -3.55
CA GLU A 73 -7.76 -23.97 -3.34
C GLU A 73 -7.29 -22.73 -2.55
N ALA A 74 -7.86 -21.56 -2.81
CA ALA A 74 -7.56 -20.34 -2.05
C ALA A 74 -7.91 -20.49 -0.56
N ILE A 75 -9.08 -21.07 -0.26
CA ILE A 75 -9.51 -21.40 1.09
C ILE A 75 -8.57 -22.40 1.74
N LYS A 76 -8.22 -23.49 1.03
CA LYS A 76 -7.28 -24.51 1.53
C LYS A 76 -5.90 -23.94 1.85
N ARG A 77 -5.43 -22.96 1.08
CA ARG A 77 -4.17 -22.23 1.31
C ARG A 77 -4.27 -21.15 2.39
N GLY A 78 -5.44 -20.92 2.96
CA GLY A 78 -5.65 -19.93 4.02
C GLY A 78 -5.62 -18.48 3.53
N TYR A 79 -6.15 -18.20 2.33
CA TYR A 79 -6.19 -16.82 1.81
C TYR A 79 -7.30 -15.96 2.45
N GLU A 80 -8.18 -16.57 3.22
CA GLU A 80 -9.25 -15.88 3.94
C GLU A 80 -8.72 -15.05 5.11
N TYR A 81 -9.33 -13.88 5.32
CA TYR A 81 -9.06 -13.02 6.47
C TYR A 81 -10.31 -12.22 6.85
N ASN A 82 -10.34 -11.69 8.07
CA ASN A 82 -11.43 -10.81 8.52
C ASN A 82 -11.14 -9.37 8.06
N ASN A 83 -12.11 -8.73 7.42
CA ASN A 83 -12.07 -7.30 7.11
C ASN A 83 -12.29 -6.45 8.38
N SER A 84 -12.30 -5.12 8.24
CA SER A 84 -12.53 -4.18 9.35
C SER A 84 -13.91 -4.31 10.01
N GLN A 85 -14.89 -4.93 9.34
CA GLN A 85 -16.24 -5.19 9.83
C GLN A 85 -16.35 -6.58 10.48
N GLY A 86 -15.27 -7.36 10.51
CA GLY A 86 -15.25 -8.72 11.05
C GLY A 86 -15.74 -9.80 10.07
N GLU A 87 -16.01 -9.43 8.81
CA GLU A 87 -16.49 -10.37 7.79
C GLU A 87 -15.31 -11.12 7.16
N LYS A 88 -15.50 -12.43 6.95
CA LYS A 88 -14.50 -13.29 6.33
C LYS A 88 -14.51 -13.09 4.82
N VAL A 89 -13.40 -12.60 4.27
CA VAL A 89 -13.25 -12.25 2.86
C VAL A 89 -12.00 -12.88 2.25
N ILE A 90 -11.94 -12.95 0.91
CA ILE A 90 -10.77 -13.36 0.12
C ILE A 90 -10.50 -12.30 -0.95
N ASN A 91 -9.24 -11.94 -1.15
CA ASN A 91 -8.86 -11.04 -2.23
C ASN A 91 -9.06 -11.70 -3.59
N GLN A 92 -9.81 -11.05 -4.47
CA GLN A 92 -10.05 -11.52 -5.82
C GLN A 92 -10.10 -10.40 -6.84
N ILE A 93 -9.64 -10.69 -8.06
CA ILE A 93 -9.92 -9.90 -9.26
C ILE A 93 -10.34 -10.89 -10.34
N ASN A 94 -11.51 -10.66 -10.94
CA ASN A 94 -12.12 -11.60 -11.87
C ASN A 94 -12.23 -13.00 -11.21
N GLN A 95 -11.60 -14.01 -11.81
CA GLN A 95 -11.60 -15.39 -11.29
C GLN A 95 -10.25 -15.77 -10.63
N ILE A 96 -9.42 -14.80 -10.26
CA ILE A 96 -8.12 -15.04 -9.62
C ILE A 96 -8.16 -14.57 -8.17
N PHE A 97 -7.83 -15.48 -7.26
CA PHE A 97 -7.74 -15.27 -5.82
C PHE A 97 -6.29 -15.06 -5.41
N PHE A 98 -6.05 -14.15 -4.47
CA PHE A 98 -4.72 -13.72 -4.05
C PHE A 98 -4.52 -13.89 -2.54
N HIS A 99 -3.28 -14.16 -2.15
CA HIS A 99 -2.87 -14.17 -0.74
C HIS A 99 -3.19 -12.82 -0.06
N PRO A 100 -3.58 -12.77 1.24
CA PRO A 100 -3.92 -11.53 1.95
C PRO A 100 -2.80 -10.49 1.89
N ASN A 101 -1.55 -10.94 1.99
CA ASN A 101 -0.38 -10.07 1.90
C ASN A 101 0.24 -9.98 0.49
N TYR A 102 -0.51 -10.29 -0.57
CA TYR A 102 -0.01 -10.13 -1.94
C TYR A 102 0.35 -8.66 -2.22
N VAL A 103 1.47 -8.41 -2.90
CA VAL A 103 1.94 -7.05 -3.18
C VAL A 103 1.00 -6.36 -4.15
N THR A 104 0.55 -5.17 -3.76
CA THR A 104 -0.19 -4.23 -4.61
C THR A 104 0.59 -2.92 -4.74
N ILE A 105 0.26 -2.13 -5.75
CA ILE A 105 0.74 -0.75 -5.88
C ILE A 105 -0.48 0.13 -5.70
N ASP A 106 -0.44 0.96 -4.68
CA ASP A 106 -1.44 1.98 -4.39
C ASP A 106 -0.94 3.36 -4.80
N HIS A 107 -1.88 4.29 -4.96
CA HIS A 107 -1.63 5.67 -5.30
C HIS A 107 -1.90 6.56 -4.09
N ILE A 108 -0.89 7.33 -3.63
CA ILE A 108 -1.04 8.27 -2.51
C ILE A 108 -2.07 9.34 -2.88
N ILE A 109 -1.90 9.94 -4.06
CA ILE A 109 -2.89 10.82 -4.69
C ILE A 109 -3.67 9.99 -5.71
N ASN A 110 -4.99 9.94 -5.53
CA ASN A 110 -5.88 9.13 -6.34
C ASN A 110 -5.72 9.40 -7.85
N LYS A 111 -5.32 8.36 -8.59
CA LYS A 111 -5.09 8.42 -10.05
C LYS A 111 -6.33 8.76 -10.87
N ALA A 112 -7.54 8.54 -10.35
CA ALA A 112 -8.79 8.94 -11.02
C ALA A 112 -8.97 10.46 -11.03
N ARG A 113 -8.37 11.15 -10.05
CA ARG A 113 -8.40 12.62 -9.93
C ARG A 113 -7.15 13.29 -10.51
N CYS A 114 -6.00 12.62 -10.39
CA CYS A 114 -4.71 13.11 -10.89
C CYS A 114 -4.03 12.03 -11.76
N PRO A 115 -4.54 11.73 -12.97
CA PRO A 115 -4.01 10.65 -13.79
C PRO A 115 -2.58 10.91 -14.25
N GLU A 116 -2.13 12.16 -14.31
CA GLU A 116 -0.76 12.55 -14.62
C GLU A 116 0.27 12.07 -13.59
N LYS A 117 -0.18 11.71 -12.38
CA LYS A 117 0.66 11.14 -11.31
C LYS A 117 0.62 9.60 -11.27
N MET A 118 -0.03 8.95 -12.25
CA MET A 118 -0.26 7.50 -12.25
C MET A 118 1.02 6.66 -12.16
N PHE A 119 2.13 7.14 -12.73
CA PHE A 119 3.41 6.43 -12.77
C PHE A 119 4.54 7.17 -12.04
N ASP A 120 4.20 8.25 -11.34
CA ASP A 120 5.15 9.04 -10.57
C ASP A 120 5.60 8.24 -9.35
N PHE A 121 6.90 7.95 -9.24
CA PHE A 121 7.45 7.10 -8.19
C PHE A 121 7.08 7.58 -6.77
N ASP A 122 7.11 8.89 -6.54
CA ASP A 122 6.74 9.53 -5.28
C ASP A 122 5.24 9.50 -4.98
N ASN A 123 4.40 9.12 -5.96
CA ASN A 123 2.97 8.92 -5.79
C ASN A 123 2.58 7.43 -5.63
N LEU A 124 3.53 6.50 -5.79
CA LEU A 124 3.28 5.07 -5.69
C LEU A 124 3.69 4.52 -4.32
N GLN A 125 2.80 3.76 -3.70
CA GLN A 125 3.07 3.08 -2.43
C GLN A 125 2.92 1.56 -2.60
N LEU A 126 3.97 0.81 -2.26
CA LEU A 126 3.91 -0.64 -2.20
C LEU A 126 3.26 -1.08 -0.89
N VAL A 127 2.14 -1.77 -0.98
CA VAL A 127 1.33 -2.17 0.16
C VAL A 127 0.76 -3.56 -0.04
N CYS A 128 0.52 -4.29 1.04
CA CYS A 128 -0.10 -5.61 0.96
C CYS A 128 -1.61 -5.47 0.70
N TRP A 129 -2.18 -6.40 -0.05
CA TRP A 129 -3.56 -6.29 -0.53
C TRP A 129 -4.59 -6.08 0.58
N GLN A 130 -4.49 -6.82 1.68
CA GLN A 130 -5.36 -6.65 2.84
C GLN A 130 -5.33 -5.22 3.38
N CYS A 131 -4.15 -4.63 3.54
CA CYS A 131 -4.03 -3.24 4.00
C CYS A 131 -4.53 -2.24 2.94
N ASN A 132 -4.29 -2.52 1.66
CA ASN A 132 -4.81 -1.68 0.58
C ASN A 132 -6.34 -1.63 0.57
N GLN A 133 -6.99 -2.78 0.77
CA GLN A 133 -8.45 -2.85 0.92
C GLN A 133 -8.95 -2.11 2.16
N ALA A 134 -8.23 -2.24 3.28
CA ALA A 134 -8.58 -1.52 4.51
C ALA A 134 -8.40 0.00 4.36
N LYS A 135 -7.41 0.45 3.59
CA LYS A 135 -7.20 1.86 3.24
C LYS A 135 -8.32 2.38 2.34
N SER A 136 -8.66 1.66 1.28
CA SER A 136 -9.68 2.10 0.31
C SER A 136 -9.38 3.55 -0.16
N ASP A 137 -10.41 4.40 -0.26
CA ASP A 137 -10.30 5.82 -0.58
C ASP A 137 -10.05 6.73 0.64
N ASP A 138 -9.68 6.15 1.80
CA ASP A 138 -9.46 6.92 3.01
C ASP A 138 -8.08 7.62 3.00
N ASN A 139 -8.09 8.89 2.63
CA ASN A 139 -6.90 9.73 2.58
C ASN A 139 -6.27 10.00 3.97
N ALA A 140 -7.00 9.78 5.06
CA ALA A 140 -6.49 9.94 6.43
C ALA A 140 -5.94 8.63 7.02
N TYR A 141 -6.00 7.52 6.28
CA TYR A 141 -5.56 6.21 6.76
C TYR A 141 -4.11 6.22 7.25
N GLU A 142 -3.20 6.80 6.47
CA GLU A 142 -1.78 6.87 6.83
C GLU A 142 -1.56 7.72 8.09
N LEU A 143 -2.20 8.88 8.19
CA LEU A 143 -2.11 9.75 9.37
C LEU A 143 -2.59 9.05 10.64
N ARG A 144 -3.73 8.34 10.57
CA ARG A 144 -4.25 7.58 11.72
C ARG A 144 -3.32 6.45 12.11
N HIS A 145 -2.81 5.71 11.14
CA HIS A 145 -1.87 4.62 11.40
C HIS A 145 -0.57 5.12 12.04
N THR A 146 -0.03 6.26 11.58
CA THR A 146 1.13 6.90 12.20
C THR A 146 0.83 7.33 13.63
N TYR A 147 -0.33 7.96 13.87
CA TYR A 147 -0.75 8.37 15.20
C TYR A 147 -0.87 7.18 16.17
N GLU A 148 -1.51 6.09 15.73
CA GLU A 148 -1.67 4.86 16.53
C GLU A 148 -0.31 4.23 16.87
N TYR A 149 0.60 4.15 15.87
CA TYR A 149 1.95 3.65 16.08
C TYR A 149 2.73 4.49 17.11
N LEU A 150 2.72 5.81 16.95
CA LEU A 150 3.41 6.73 17.87
C LEU A 150 2.81 6.67 19.28
N SER A 151 1.49 6.62 19.40
CA SER A 151 0.80 6.49 20.69
C SER A 151 1.20 5.19 21.39
N SER A 152 1.16 4.06 20.68
CA SER A 152 1.58 2.76 21.23
C SER A 152 3.06 2.76 21.63
N LEU A 153 3.93 3.42 20.86
CA LEU A 153 5.34 3.55 21.18
C LEU A 153 5.55 4.37 22.47
N VAL A 154 4.81 5.47 22.65
CA VAL A 154 4.82 6.27 23.87
C VAL A 154 4.38 5.42 25.06
N ASP A 155 3.27 4.70 24.96
CA ASP A 155 2.76 3.85 26.03
C ASP A 155 3.77 2.75 26.41
N GLN A 156 4.32 2.05 25.43
CA GLN A 156 5.33 1.02 25.66
C GLN A 156 6.61 1.58 26.29
N THR A 157 7.01 2.79 25.89
CA THR A 157 8.18 3.47 26.44
C THR A 157 7.95 3.88 27.90
N ALA A 158 6.77 4.42 28.21
CA ALA A 158 6.38 4.78 29.58
C ALA A 158 6.35 3.56 30.51
N ILE A 159 5.76 2.44 30.05
CA ILE A 159 5.74 1.16 30.78
C ILE A 159 7.17 0.66 31.03
N ARG A 160 8.03 0.70 30.01
CA ARG A 160 9.40 0.16 30.10
C ARG A 160 10.34 1.04 30.91
N TYR A 161 10.13 2.35 30.89
CA TYR A 161 10.96 3.33 31.57
C TYR A 161 10.11 4.28 32.42
N PRO A 162 9.60 3.82 33.58
CA PRO A 162 8.70 4.60 34.43
C PRO A 162 9.30 5.92 34.94
N LEU A 163 10.63 6.04 34.93
CA LEU A 163 11.33 7.28 35.31
C LEU A 163 11.15 8.41 34.28
N LEU A 164 10.75 8.11 33.04
CA LEU A 164 10.41 9.12 32.03
C LEU A 164 9.05 9.79 32.31
N GLU A 165 8.09 9.11 32.97
CA GLU A 165 6.82 9.73 33.37
C GLU A 165 7.01 10.90 34.37
N LYS A 166 8.10 10.89 35.13
CA LYS A 166 8.46 12.01 36.04
C LYS A 166 8.91 13.28 35.31
N THR A 167 9.03 13.27 33.97
CA THR A 167 9.32 14.48 33.18
C THR A 167 8.07 15.21 32.66
N ASN A 168 6.87 14.82 33.10
CA ASN A 168 5.65 15.65 32.97
C ASN A 168 5.71 16.98 33.75
N ASP A 169 6.84 17.30 34.39
CA ASP A 169 7.19 18.66 34.83
C ASP A 169 7.64 19.57 33.66
N LEU A 170 7.44 19.19 32.39
CA LEU A 170 7.54 20.09 31.23
C LEU A 170 6.57 21.29 31.32
N ALA A 171 5.49 21.19 32.11
CA ALA A 171 4.64 22.33 32.47
C ALA A 171 5.35 23.36 33.38
N LYS A 172 6.48 23.02 34.01
CA LYS A 172 7.32 23.98 34.77
C LYS A 172 8.44 24.61 33.94
N PHE A 173 8.82 24.03 32.81
CA PHE A 173 9.91 24.58 31.98
C PHE A 173 9.50 25.83 31.18
N ASN A 174 8.20 26.04 30.97
CA ASN A 174 7.66 27.24 30.31
C ASN A 174 7.33 28.40 31.30
N LYS A 175 7.90 28.38 32.51
CA LYS A 175 7.75 29.45 33.52
C LYS A 175 9.07 30.12 33.92
N LEU A 176 10.08 30.08 33.05
CA LEU A 176 11.30 30.89 33.18
C LEU A 176 11.50 31.73 31.92
#